data_AF-A0A6J4N9T4-F1
#
_entry.id   AF-A0A6J4N9T4-F1
#
_cell.length_a   1.000
_cell.length_b   1.000
_cell.length_c   1.000
_cell.angle_alpha   90.00
_cell.angle_beta   90.00
_cell.angle_gamma   90.00
#
_symmetry.space_group_name_H-M   'P 1'
#
loop_
_entity.id
_entity.type
_entity.pdbx_description
1 polymer ?
#
loop_
_entity_poly.entity_id
_entity_poly.type
_entity_poly.pdbx_seq_one_letter_code
_entity_poly.pdbx_strand_id
1 'polypeptide(L)'
;MAAPTKLPGVDAAQDLLGFSLDEVARSMQVEYSTLYRWRNGRTPGAVYKDRLEHLEELANYLVHALGAAEARSWLDLPSYVFSGRTPREMLLEGRTEMVLGSVVTAERILRSLANNDAATEDQSLAATAAMSLVESDLKALVARMQTAESEEAVDRMFEARPRVRIP
;
A
#
# COMPACT_ATOMS: atom_id res chain seq x y z
N MET A 1 -16.48 20.36 -22.92
CA MET A 1 -15.68 20.23 -21.68
C MET A 1 -14.35 19.62 -22.06
N ALA A 2 -13.22 20.20 -21.65
CA ALA A 2 -11.92 19.58 -21.88
C ALA A 2 -11.81 18.29 -21.05
N ALA A 3 -11.17 17.26 -21.59
CA ALA A 3 -10.89 16.04 -20.84
C ALA A 3 -9.95 16.37 -19.66
N PRO A 4 -10.19 15.81 -18.45
CA PRO A 4 -9.27 16.01 -17.34
C PRO A 4 -7.88 15.51 -17.73
N THR A 5 -6.86 16.28 -17.35
CA THR A 5 -5.46 15.90 -17.53
C THR A 5 -5.16 14.71 -16.63
N LYS A 6 -4.57 13.65 -17.20
CA LYS A 6 -4.13 12.49 -16.44
C LYS A 6 -2.99 12.89 -15.51
N LEU A 7 -3.14 12.58 -14.23
CA LEU A 7 -2.11 12.76 -13.21
C LEU A 7 -1.92 11.41 -12.55
N PRO A 8 -0.97 10.58 -13.04
CA PRO A 8 -0.85 9.18 -12.63
C PRO A 8 -0.85 8.97 -11.11
N GLY A 9 -0.08 9.76 -10.35
CA GLY A 9 -0.09 9.67 -8.88
C GLY A 9 -1.42 10.04 -8.21
N VAL A 10 -2.20 10.95 -8.79
CA VAL A 10 -3.55 11.26 -8.29
C VAL A 10 -4.48 10.11 -8.61
N ASP A 11 -4.49 9.66 -9.86
CA ASP A 11 -5.39 8.61 -10.34
C ASP A 11 -5.08 7.28 -9.59
N ALA A 12 -3.81 6.93 -9.39
CA ALA A 12 -3.39 5.78 -8.59
C ALA A 12 -3.84 5.89 -7.12
N ALA A 13 -3.67 7.04 -6.47
CA ALA A 13 -4.14 7.21 -5.09
C ALA A 13 -5.67 7.07 -4.96
N GLN A 14 -6.43 7.57 -5.93
CA GLN A 14 -7.89 7.46 -5.92
C GLN A 14 -8.36 6.03 -6.24
N ASP A 15 -7.87 5.46 -7.34
CA ASP A 15 -8.37 4.20 -7.87
C ASP A 15 -7.83 3.00 -7.08
N LEU A 16 -6.57 3.03 -6.69
CA LEU A 16 -5.91 1.93 -6.00
C LEU A 16 -6.07 2.03 -4.49
N LEU A 17 -5.75 3.20 -3.92
CA LEU A 17 -5.71 3.40 -2.47
C LEU A 17 -7.02 3.96 -1.88
N GLY A 18 -8.00 4.30 -2.71
CA GLY A 18 -9.31 4.78 -2.27
C GLY A 18 -9.28 6.17 -1.65
N PHE A 19 -8.31 7.01 -2.00
CA PHE A 19 -8.25 8.40 -1.52
C PHE A 19 -9.32 9.25 -2.22
N SER A 20 -9.95 10.14 -1.47
CA SER A 20 -10.68 11.26 -2.04
C SER A 20 -9.71 12.31 -2.61
N LEU A 21 -10.19 13.15 -3.52
CA LEU A 21 -9.35 14.21 -4.10
C LEU A 21 -8.88 15.21 -3.04
N ASP A 22 -9.65 15.42 -1.96
CA ASP A 22 -9.24 16.24 -0.82
C ASP A 22 -8.09 15.61 -0.04
N GLU A 23 -8.16 14.30 0.22
CA GLU A 23 -7.07 13.57 0.87
C GLU A 23 -5.79 13.58 0.05
N VAL A 24 -5.89 13.49 -1.29
CA VAL A 24 -4.72 13.66 -2.18
C VAL A 24 -4.17 15.09 -2.10
N ALA A 25 -5.03 16.12 -2.01
CA ALA A 25 -4.54 17.49 -1.85
C ALA A 25 -3.78 17.66 -0.52
N ARG A 26 -4.33 17.10 0.56
CA ARG A 26 -3.71 17.09 1.89
C ARG A 26 -2.40 16.33 1.92
N SER A 27 -2.33 15.15 1.30
CA SER A 27 -1.07 14.39 1.20
C SER A 27 0.00 15.13 0.40
N MET A 28 -0.40 15.94 -0.55
CA MET A 28 0.51 16.77 -1.33
C MET A 28 0.87 18.09 -0.65
N GLN A 29 0.25 18.41 0.49
CA GLN A 29 0.34 19.69 1.21
C GLN A 29 0.00 20.89 0.30
N VAL A 30 -1.08 20.74 -0.48
CA VAL A 30 -1.61 21.79 -1.36
C VAL A 30 -3.09 22.01 -1.12
N GLU A 31 -3.55 23.21 -1.46
CA GLU A 31 -4.98 23.51 -1.51
C GLU A 31 -5.69 22.65 -2.55
N TYR A 32 -6.92 22.23 -2.25
CA TYR A 32 -7.80 21.52 -3.20
C TYR A 32 -7.88 22.24 -4.56
N SER A 33 -7.97 23.58 -4.53
CA SER A 33 -8.03 24.41 -5.74
C SER A 33 -6.77 24.29 -6.63
N THR A 34 -5.60 24.03 -6.02
CA THR A 34 -4.35 23.80 -6.73
C THR A 34 -4.36 22.46 -7.44
N LEU A 35 -4.78 21.40 -6.74
CA LEU A 35 -4.91 20.06 -7.33
C LEU A 35 -5.97 20.02 -8.44
N TYR A 36 -7.10 20.71 -8.23
CA TYR A 36 -8.13 20.89 -9.24
C TYR A 36 -7.60 21.57 -10.50
N ARG A 37 -6.78 22.63 -10.36
CA ARG A 37 -6.13 23.29 -11.50
C ARG A 37 -5.19 22.35 -12.25
N TRP A 38 -4.48 21.47 -11.55
CA TRP A 38 -3.62 20.48 -12.20
C TRP A 38 -4.42 19.46 -13.02
N ARG A 39 -5.53 18.96 -12.48
CA ARG A 39 -6.46 18.08 -13.25
C ARG A 39 -7.07 18.79 -14.46
N ASN A 40 -7.08 20.13 -14.50
CA ASN A 40 -7.60 20.93 -15.60
C ASN A 40 -6.50 21.53 -16.52
N GLY A 41 -5.30 20.92 -16.53
CA GLY A 41 -4.27 21.24 -17.53
C GLY A 41 -3.18 22.20 -17.07
N ARG A 42 -3.17 22.61 -15.80
CA ARG A 42 -2.03 23.36 -15.25
C ARG A 42 -0.92 22.41 -14.83
N THR A 43 0.30 22.65 -15.28
CA THR A 43 1.45 21.80 -14.91
C THR A 43 1.85 22.02 -13.44
N PRO A 44 2.02 20.95 -12.63
CA PRO A 44 2.63 21.03 -11.31
C PRO A 44 4.08 21.50 -11.39
N GLY A 45 4.55 22.19 -10.34
CA GLY A 45 5.98 22.51 -10.18
C GLY A 45 6.81 21.24 -9.93
N ALA A 46 8.13 21.30 -10.13
CA ALA A 46 9.04 20.14 -10.05
C ALA A 46 8.87 19.34 -8.74
N VAL A 47 8.92 20.02 -7.58
CA VAL A 47 8.74 19.40 -6.25
C VAL A 47 7.44 18.58 -6.15
N TYR A 48 6.36 19.03 -6.79
CA TYR A 48 5.09 18.34 -6.74
C TYR A 48 5.01 17.20 -7.75
N LYS A 49 5.81 17.22 -8.82
CA LYS A 49 5.93 16.07 -9.72
C LYS A 49 6.60 14.91 -8.99
N ASP A 50 7.71 15.17 -8.31
CA ASP A 50 8.43 14.14 -7.54
C ASP A 50 7.51 13.51 -6.47
N ARG A 51 6.74 14.34 -5.75
CA ARG A 51 5.76 13.84 -4.77
C ARG A 51 4.62 13.04 -5.40
N LEU A 52 4.15 13.40 -6.60
CA LEU A 52 3.14 12.63 -7.33
C LEU A 52 3.72 11.30 -7.80
N GLU A 53 4.99 11.26 -8.21
CA GLU A 53 5.71 10.05 -8.57
C GLU A 53 5.89 9.12 -7.37
N HIS A 54 6.31 9.63 -6.21
CA HIS A 54 6.36 8.83 -4.97
C HIS A 54 4.99 8.27 -4.55
N LEU A 55 3.92 9.04 -4.76
CA LEU A 55 2.56 8.59 -4.45
C LEU A 55 2.10 7.48 -5.42
N GLU A 56 2.41 7.63 -6.71
CA GLU A 56 2.17 6.60 -7.72
C GLU A 56 2.95 5.32 -7.40
N GLU A 57 4.24 5.46 -7.11
CA GLU A 57 5.13 4.36 -6.76
C GLU A 57 4.61 3.61 -5.54
N LEU A 58 4.27 4.33 -4.46
CA LEU A 58 3.69 3.72 -3.26
C LEU A 58 2.39 2.96 -3.58
N ALA A 59 1.48 3.55 -4.35
CA ALA A 59 0.22 2.92 -4.69
C ALA A 59 0.43 1.62 -5.48
N ASN A 60 1.30 1.66 -6.49
CA ASN A 60 1.64 0.50 -7.29
C ASN A 60 2.33 -0.58 -6.47
N TYR A 61 3.26 -0.21 -5.58
CA TYR A 61 3.94 -1.15 -4.69
C TYR A 61 2.96 -1.86 -3.75
N LEU A 62 2.09 -1.10 -3.08
CA LEU A 62 1.13 -1.68 -2.15
C LEU A 62 0.15 -2.61 -2.84
N VAL A 63 -0.37 -2.22 -4.00
CA VAL A 63 -1.30 -3.08 -4.74
C VAL A 63 -0.60 -4.30 -5.32
N HIS A 64 0.63 -4.17 -5.81
CA HIS A 64 1.39 -5.32 -6.31
C HIS A 64 1.73 -6.31 -5.19
N ALA A 65 2.04 -5.82 -3.99
CA ALA A 65 2.41 -6.66 -2.86
C ALA A 65 1.20 -7.28 -2.15
N LEU A 66 0.09 -6.55 -2.01
CA LEU A 66 -1.02 -6.92 -1.12
C LEU A 66 -2.34 -7.17 -1.86
N GLY A 67 -2.54 -6.58 -3.04
CA GLY A 67 -3.86 -6.39 -3.61
C GLY A 67 -4.51 -5.08 -3.16
N ALA A 68 -5.48 -4.58 -3.93
CA ALA A 68 -6.06 -3.25 -3.71
C ALA A 68 -6.91 -3.14 -2.44
N ALA A 69 -7.67 -4.18 -2.08
CA ALA A 69 -8.51 -4.16 -0.89
C ALA A 69 -7.67 -4.20 0.40
N GLU A 70 -6.63 -5.02 0.38
CA GLU A 70 -5.68 -5.21 1.46
C GLU A 70 -4.79 -3.99 1.62
N ALA A 71 -4.31 -3.39 0.53
CA ALA A 71 -3.59 -2.13 0.55
C ALA A 71 -4.40 -1.03 1.25
N ARG A 72 -5.69 -0.89 0.92
CA ARG A 72 -6.59 0.06 1.57
C ARG A 72 -6.73 -0.22 3.06
N SER A 73 -6.92 -1.48 3.42
CA SER A 73 -7.06 -1.89 4.83
C SER A 73 -5.79 -1.64 5.62
N TRP A 74 -4.61 -1.90 5.02
CA TRP A 74 -3.31 -1.69 5.64
C TRP A 74 -3.06 -0.21 5.98
N LEU A 75 -3.52 0.71 5.13
CA LEU A 75 -3.37 2.15 5.37
C LEU A 75 -4.02 2.63 6.67
N ASP A 76 -5.02 1.90 7.15
CA ASP A 76 -5.79 2.23 8.35
C ASP A 76 -5.32 1.45 9.60
N LEU A 77 -4.31 0.58 9.46
CA LEU A 77 -3.72 -0.14 10.59
C LEU A 77 -2.64 0.70 11.26
N PRO A 78 -2.66 0.84 12.60
CA PRO A 78 -1.55 1.43 13.35
C PRO A 78 -0.25 0.68 13.06
N SER A 79 0.83 1.40 12.80
CA SER A 79 2.15 0.81 12.62
C SER A 79 3.12 1.25 13.70
N TYR A 80 3.90 0.31 14.22
CA TYR A 80 4.97 0.63 15.15
C TYR A 80 6.06 1.51 14.50
N VAL A 81 6.29 1.35 13.19
CA VAL A 81 7.25 2.17 12.42
C VAL A 81 6.88 3.65 12.48
N PHE A 82 5.59 3.96 12.61
CA PHE A 82 5.06 5.32 12.72
C PHE A 82 4.65 5.67 14.15
N SER A 83 5.25 5.03 15.15
CA SER A 83 4.98 5.28 16.58
C SER A 83 3.49 5.11 16.94
N GLY A 84 2.84 4.09 16.39
CA GLY A 84 1.42 3.79 16.64
C GLY A 84 0.44 4.58 15.78
N ARG A 85 0.95 5.39 14.84
CA ARG A 85 0.12 6.09 13.85
C ARG A 85 -0.14 5.21 12.64
N THR A 86 -1.19 5.55 11.89
CA THR A 86 -1.54 4.84 10.66
C THR A 86 -0.73 5.37 9.46
N PRO A 87 -0.43 4.53 8.46
CA PRO A 87 0.14 5.00 7.20
C PRO A 87 -0.70 6.09 6.53
N ARG A 88 -2.04 6.02 6.61
CA ARG A 88 -2.94 7.07 6.10
C ARG A 88 -2.67 8.42 6.75
N GLU A 89 -2.58 8.47 8.07
CA GLU A 89 -2.27 9.72 8.78
C GLU A 89 -0.92 10.30 8.35
N MET A 90 0.09 9.44 8.17
CA MET A 90 1.41 9.86 7.70
C MET A 90 1.36 10.43 6.28
N LEU A 91 0.59 9.79 5.39
CA LEU A 91 0.37 10.28 4.04
C LEU A 91 -0.34 11.64 4.04
N LEU A 92 -1.39 11.82 4.84
CA LEU A 92 -2.13 13.08 4.93
C LEU A 92 -1.31 14.25 5.50
N GLU A 93 -0.23 13.97 6.22
CA GLU A 93 0.77 14.96 6.67
C GLU A 93 1.84 15.27 5.61
N GLY A 94 1.76 14.66 4.43
CA GLY A 94 2.74 14.80 3.36
C GLY A 94 4.05 14.08 3.61
N ARG A 95 4.03 13.02 4.42
CA ARG A 95 5.19 12.17 4.68
C ARG A 95 5.23 10.95 3.74
N THR A 96 4.82 11.12 2.47
CA THR A 96 4.75 10.03 1.48
C THR A 96 6.08 9.30 1.30
N GLU A 97 7.19 10.03 1.26
CA GLU A 97 8.54 9.46 1.15
C GLU A 97 8.89 8.54 2.33
N MET A 98 8.47 8.91 3.54
CA MET A 98 8.69 8.10 4.74
C MET A 98 7.90 6.79 4.68
N VAL A 99 6.64 6.86 4.22
CA VAL A 99 5.79 5.67 4.07
C VAL A 99 6.34 4.77 2.97
N LEU A 100 6.67 5.31 1.80
CA LEU A 100 7.29 4.56 0.71
C LEU A 100 8.62 3.93 1.13
N GLY A 101 9.51 4.69 1.78
CA GLY A 101 10.79 4.19 2.27
C GLY A 101 10.64 3.04 3.26
N SER A 102 9.62 3.07 4.13
CA SER A 102 9.33 1.97 5.06
C SER A 102 8.88 0.70 4.33
N VAL A 103 8.01 0.82 3.32
CA VAL A 103 7.49 -0.31 2.54
C VAL A 103 8.60 -0.95 1.71
N VAL A 104 9.39 -0.14 1.00
CA VAL A 104 10.51 -0.61 0.17
C VAL A 104 11.59 -1.28 1.01
N THR A 105 11.87 -0.73 2.20
CA THR A 105 12.82 -1.31 3.14
C THR A 105 12.33 -2.64 3.68
N ALA A 106 11.05 -2.73 4.07
CA ALA A 106 10.45 -3.98 4.52
C ALA A 106 10.50 -5.05 3.42
N GLU A 107 10.13 -4.71 2.19
CA GLU A 107 10.20 -5.63 1.06
C GLU A 107 11.62 -6.13 0.80
N ARG A 108 12.62 -5.23 0.80
CA ARG A 108 14.03 -5.60 0.61
C ARG A 108 14.51 -6.56 1.69
N ILE A 109 14.12 -6.35 2.95
CA ILE A 109 14.46 -7.25 4.06
C ILE A 109 13.80 -8.62 3.83
N LEU A 110 12.51 -8.66 3.53
CA LEU A 110 11.79 -9.92 3.28
C LEU A 110 12.38 -10.71 2.10
N ARG A 111 12.72 -10.02 1.01
CA ARG A 111 13.38 -10.61 -0.16
C ARG A 111 14.79 -11.10 0.18
N SER A 112 15.54 -10.35 0.98
CA SER A 112 16.86 -10.78 1.46
C SER A 112 16.74 -12.04 2.31
N LEU A 113 15.73 -12.15 3.17
CA LEU A 113 15.49 -13.32 4.01
C LEU A 113 15.10 -14.55 3.19
N ALA A 114 14.19 -14.39 2.21
CA ALA A 114 13.81 -15.46 1.28
C ALA A 114 15.00 -15.99 0.46
N ASN A 115 16.01 -15.14 0.22
CA ASN A 115 17.24 -15.52 -0.46
C ASN A 115 18.35 -16.00 0.50
N ASN A 116 18.24 -15.73 1.81
CA ASN A 116 19.26 -15.99 2.84
C ASN A 116 18.97 -17.23 3.71
N ASP A 117 18.13 -18.17 3.27
CA ASP A 117 18.12 -19.56 3.77
C ASP A 117 19.49 -20.29 3.60
N ALA A 118 20.57 -19.55 3.34
CA ALA A 118 21.96 -19.98 3.20
C ALA A 118 23.00 -19.29 4.13
N ALA A 119 22.70 -18.34 5.07
CA ALA A 119 23.78 -17.75 5.91
C ALA A 119 23.44 -17.11 7.31
N THR A 120 24.08 -17.70 8.36
CA THR A 120 24.71 -17.23 9.64
C THR A 120 23.99 -16.43 10.77
N GLU A 121 24.18 -16.89 12.02
CA GLU A 121 23.55 -16.52 13.30
C GLU A 121 23.60 -15.04 13.76
N ASP A 122 24.65 -14.27 13.46
CA ASP A 122 24.77 -12.88 13.95
C ASP A 122 23.80 -11.92 13.23
N GLN A 123 23.43 -12.24 11.99
CA GLN A 123 22.38 -11.53 11.26
C GLN A 123 20.99 -11.93 11.76
N SER A 124 20.87 -13.07 12.45
CA SER A 124 19.60 -13.57 13.00
C SER A 124 19.08 -12.70 14.15
N LEU A 125 19.94 -12.09 14.98
CA LEU A 125 19.48 -11.22 16.09
C LEU A 125 18.97 -9.86 15.60
N ALA A 126 19.68 -9.22 14.66
CA ALA A 126 19.22 -7.98 14.02
C ALA A 126 17.99 -8.22 13.15
N ALA A 127 17.93 -9.37 12.46
CA ALA A 127 16.74 -9.82 11.76
C ALA A 127 15.60 -10.17 12.73
N THR A 128 15.87 -10.72 13.92
CA THR A 128 14.85 -11.04 14.94
C THR A 128 14.24 -9.79 15.56
N ALA A 129 15.01 -8.72 15.72
CA ALA A 129 14.49 -7.42 16.18
C ALA A 129 13.68 -6.70 15.09
N ALA A 130 14.16 -6.73 13.84
CA ALA A 130 13.40 -6.21 12.69
C ALA A 130 12.15 -7.06 12.41
N MET A 131 12.23 -8.38 12.59
CA MET A 131 11.10 -9.30 12.61
C MET A 131 10.16 -8.94 13.74
N SER A 132 10.55 -8.81 15.00
CA SER A 132 9.59 -8.47 16.08
C SER A 132 8.70 -7.25 15.77
N LEU A 133 9.26 -6.21 15.12
CA LEU A 133 8.51 -5.04 14.63
C LEU A 133 7.63 -5.34 13.41
N VAL A 134 8.19 -6.01 12.39
CA VAL A 134 7.51 -6.26 11.10
C VAL A 134 6.57 -7.45 11.22
N GLU A 135 6.98 -8.54 11.85
CA GLU A 135 6.28 -9.79 12.14
C GLU A 135 5.02 -9.60 12.99
N SER A 136 4.89 -8.56 13.82
CA SER A 136 3.60 -8.17 14.42
C SER A 136 2.59 -7.80 13.32
N ASP A 137 2.98 -6.87 12.46
CA ASP A 137 2.12 -6.28 11.43
C ASP A 137 1.98 -7.24 10.23
N LEU A 138 3.00 -8.08 9.98
CA LEU A 138 3.13 -9.03 8.90
C LEU A 138 2.60 -10.42 9.26
N LYS A 139 2.61 -10.87 10.53
CA LYS A 139 1.83 -12.07 10.94
C LYS A 139 0.35 -11.78 10.85
N ALA A 140 -0.09 -10.58 11.22
CA ALA A 140 -1.48 -10.18 11.01
C ALA A 140 -1.85 -10.15 9.51
N LEU A 141 -0.92 -9.72 8.66
CA LEU A 141 -1.06 -9.68 7.20
C LEU A 141 -1.05 -11.08 6.57
N VAL A 142 -0.06 -11.92 6.89
CA VAL A 142 0.10 -13.30 6.38
C VAL A 142 -0.99 -14.22 6.91
N ALA A 143 -1.40 -14.09 8.18
CA ALA A 143 -2.52 -14.86 8.71
C ALA A 143 -3.83 -14.53 8.01
N ARG A 144 -4.04 -13.25 7.61
CA ARG A 144 -5.19 -12.80 6.81
C ARG A 144 -5.12 -13.29 5.36
N MET A 145 -3.94 -13.27 4.74
CA MET A 145 -3.74 -13.80 3.38
C MET A 145 -4.00 -15.31 3.33
N GLN A 146 -3.56 -16.07 4.33
CA GLN A 146 -3.82 -17.51 4.42
C GLN A 146 -5.30 -17.84 4.63
N THR A 147 -6.06 -16.98 5.32
CA THR A 147 -7.51 -17.17 5.46
C THR A 147 -8.27 -16.78 4.20
N ALA A 148 -7.89 -15.68 3.54
CA ALA A 148 -8.50 -15.24 2.29
C ALA A 148 -8.28 -16.24 1.15
N GLU A 149 -7.05 -16.76 0.97
CA GLU A 149 -6.77 -17.81 -0.01
C GLU A 149 -7.55 -19.11 0.30
N SER A 150 -7.75 -19.42 1.58
CA SER A 150 -8.52 -20.59 2.00
C SER A 150 -10.02 -20.43 1.74
N GLU A 151 -10.60 -19.25 2.00
CA GLU A 151 -12.01 -18.95 1.71
C GLU A 151 -12.28 -18.92 0.21
N GLU A 152 -11.40 -18.31 -0.59
CA GLU A 152 -11.53 -18.24 -2.04
C GLU A 152 -11.33 -19.61 -2.73
N ALA A 153 -10.48 -20.47 -2.15
CA ALA A 153 -10.33 -21.86 -2.58
C ALA A 153 -11.57 -22.70 -2.22
N VAL A 154 -12.19 -22.46 -1.07
CA VAL A 154 -13.44 -23.12 -0.65
C VAL A 154 -14.59 -22.69 -1.56
N ASP A 155 -14.77 -21.40 -1.84
CA ASP A 155 -15.84 -20.91 -2.72
C ASP A 155 -15.70 -21.43 -4.15
N ARG A 156 -14.48 -21.45 -4.71
CA ARG A 156 -14.22 -22.10 -6.02
C ARG A 156 -14.53 -23.59 -6.02
N MET A 157 -14.29 -24.28 -4.90
CA MET A 157 -14.59 -25.70 -4.76
C MET A 157 -16.11 -25.98 -4.63
N PHE A 158 -16.89 -25.00 -4.16
CA PHE A 158 -18.35 -25.09 -4.06
C PHE A 158 -19.10 -24.57 -5.29
N GLU A 159 -18.56 -23.61 -6.04
CA GLU A 159 -19.14 -23.18 -7.33
C GLU A 159 -18.93 -24.21 -8.46
N ALA A 160 -17.83 -24.98 -8.43
CA ALA A 160 -17.52 -25.99 -9.44
C ALA A 160 -18.31 -27.31 -9.29
N ARG A 161 -19.12 -27.49 -8.25
CA ARG A 161 -19.94 -28.71 -8.07
C ARG A 161 -21.31 -28.54 -8.73
N PRO A 162 -21.69 -29.38 -9.71
CA PRO A 162 -23.03 -29.36 -10.25
C PRO A 162 -24.03 -29.62 -9.12
N ARG A 163 -25.00 -28.72 -8.96
CA ARG A 163 -26.10 -28.86 -8.00
C ARG A 163 -26.83 -30.18 -8.28
N VAL A 164 -26.53 -31.22 -7.51
CA VAL A 164 -27.27 -32.47 -7.53
C VAL A 164 -28.67 -32.16 -7.01
N ARG A 165 -29.66 -32.13 -7.91
CA ARG A 165 -31.07 -32.22 -7.52
C ARG A 165 -31.28 -33.61 -6.93
N ILE A 166 -31.42 -33.67 -5.62
CA ILE A 166 -31.91 -34.85 -4.94
C ILE A 166 -33.44 -34.89 -5.18
N PRO A 167 -33.99 -36.02 -5.67
CA PRO A 167 -35.41 -36.15 -6.04
C PRO A 167 -36.36 -36.09 -4.84
#